data_AF-A0A2G7H2F9-F1
#
_entry.id   AF-A0A2G7H2F9-F1
#
_cell.length_a   1.000
_cell.length_b   1.000
_cell.length_c   1.000
_cell.angle_alpha   90.00
_cell.angle_beta   90.00
_cell.angle_gamma   90.00
#
_symmetry.space_group_name_H-M   'P 1'
#
loop_
_entity.id
_entity.type
_entity.pdbx_description
1 polymer ?
#
loop_
_entity_poly.entity_id
_entity_poly.type
_entity_poly.pdbx_seq_one_letter_code
_entity_poly.pdbx_strand_id
1 'polypeptide(L)'
;MAGFGEIEASSGERLVRALERGGVDILHRCGGVARCTTCRVTFQEGEPDAMTAAEFDKLSEKGLLGQARLSCQIECAPGMSVTPLQTEASSGLERGKAPAEQIEPEPVWTTRPGASTEG
;
A
#
# COMPACT_ATOMS: atom_id res chain seq x y z
N MET A 1 -16.98 -2.33 -16.42
CA MET A 1 -16.56 -2.23 -15.00
C MET A 1 -15.38 -3.15 -14.84
N ALA A 2 -14.17 -2.61 -14.71
CA ALA A 2 -12.97 -3.42 -14.52
C ALA A 2 -12.48 -3.18 -13.08
N GLY A 3 -12.99 -3.99 -12.16
CA GLY A 3 -12.22 -4.28 -10.95
C GLY A 3 -11.11 -5.26 -11.34
N PHE A 4 -9.96 -5.18 -10.70
CA PHE A 4 -8.82 -6.07 -10.97
C PHE A 4 -9.05 -7.53 -10.54
N GLY A 5 -10.23 -7.83 -10.00
CA GLY A 5 -10.62 -9.18 -9.56
C GLY A 5 -10.06 -9.52 -8.19
N GLU A 6 -10.09 -10.81 -7.88
CA GLU A 6 -9.48 -11.37 -6.67
C GLU A 6 -8.01 -11.74 -6.96
N ILE A 7 -7.13 -11.43 -6.02
CA ILE A 7 -5.69 -11.66 -6.14
C ILE A 7 -5.23 -12.56 -5.01
N GLU A 8 -4.67 -13.72 -5.36
CA GLU A 8 -4.04 -14.60 -4.39
C GLU A 8 -2.68 -14.04 -3.96
N ALA A 9 -2.55 -13.70 -2.68
CA ALA A 9 -1.33 -13.21 -2.06
C ALA A 9 -0.83 -14.18 -0.99
N SER A 10 0.50 -14.27 -0.84
CA SER A 10 1.10 -15.04 0.24
C SER A 10 0.98 -14.27 1.56
N SER A 11 0.84 -14.97 2.68
CA SER A 11 0.86 -14.32 4.00
C SER A 11 2.19 -13.60 4.23
N GLY A 12 2.13 -12.33 4.63
CA GLY A 12 3.33 -11.49 4.80
C GLY A 12 3.91 -10.95 3.48
N GLU A 13 3.29 -11.26 2.34
CA GLU A 13 3.71 -10.68 1.06
C GLU A 13 3.37 -9.19 1.03
N ARG A 14 4.22 -8.37 0.41
CA ARG A 14 3.92 -6.94 0.24
C ARG A 14 2.74 -6.74 -0.70
N LEU A 15 1.78 -5.92 -0.26
CA LEU A 15 0.57 -5.62 -1.03
C LEU A 15 0.88 -5.05 -2.41
N VAL A 16 1.87 -4.16 -2.54
CA VAL A 16 2.29 -3.64 -3.85
C VAL A 16 2.67 -4.74 -4.84
N ARG A 17 3.32 -5.83 -4.39
CA ARG A 17 3.75 -6.93 -5.27
C ARG A 17 2.60 -7.85 -5.63
N ALA A 18 1.69 -8.10 -4.70
CA ALA A 18 0.46 -8.84 -4.96
C ALA A 18 -0.37 -8.11 -6.02
N LEU A 19 -0.55 -6.79 -5.86
CA LEU A 19 -1.24 -5.94 -6.83
C LEU A 19 -0.59 -6.00 -8.21
N GLU A 20 0.73 -5.82 -8.31
CA GLU A 20 1.44 -5.92 -9.59
C GLU A 20 1.28 -7.28 -10.27
N ARG A 21 1.37 -8.39 -9.51
CA ARG A 21 1.14 -9.74 -10.05
C ARG A 21 -0.30 -9.94 -10.51
N GLY A 22 -1.26 -9.34 -9.81
CA GLY A 22 -2.68 -9.34 -10.17
C GLY A 22 -3.02 -8.48 -11.38
N GLY A 23 -2.03 -7.90 -12.07
CA GLY A 23 -2.25 -7.04 -13.23
C GLY A 23 -2.67 -5.62 -12.87
N VAL A 24 -2.50 -5.21 -11.61
CA VAL A 24 -2.69 -3.82 -11.20
C VAL A 24 -1.40 -3.07 -11.47
N ASP A 25 -1.42 -2.14 -12.42
CA ASP A 25 -0.28 -1.26 -12.71
C ASP A 25 -0.14 -0.13 -11.66
N ILE A 26 -0.10 -0.51 -10.37
CA ILE A 26 0.07 0.42 -9.25
C ILE A 26 1.46 1.06 -9.31
N LEU A 27 1.52 2.37 -9.13
CA LEU A 27 2.79 3.09 -9.21
C LEU A 27 3.65 2.94 -7.97
N HIS A 28 4.94 2.71 -8.15
CA HIS A 28 5.91 2.65 -7.04
C HIS A 28 7.20 3.38 -7.41
N ARG A 29 7.13 4.68 -7.76
CA ARG A 29 8.29 5.43 -8.30
C ARG A 29 9.56 5.39 -7.44
N CYS A 30 9.44 5.29 -6.13
CA CYS A 30 10.60 5.18 -5.24
C CYS A 30 11.18 3.76 -5.09
N GLY A 31 10.56 2.75 -5.71
CA GLY A 31 10.88 1.34 -5.48
C GLY A 31 10.36 0.77 -4.16
N GLY A 32 9.28 1.36 -3.64
CA GLY A 32 8.60 0.85 -2.46
C GLY A 32 9.30 1.18 -1.13
N VAL A 33 10.15 2.21 -1.08
CA VAL A 33 10.91 2.60 0.13
C VAL A 33 10.29 3.75 0.94
N ALA A 34 8.96 3.92 0.85
CA ALA A 34 8.20 5.01 1.51
C ALA A 34 8.71 6.45 1.23
N ARG A 35 9.46 6.67 0.13
CA ARG A 35 9.94 8.01 -0.27
C ARG A 35 9.01 8.76 -1.23
N CYS A 36 8.02 8.07 -1.78
CA CYS A 36 6.97 8.65 -2.62
C CYS A 36 5.59 8.30 -2.06
N THR A 37 4.52 8.82 -2.69
CA THR A 37 3.12 8.51 -2.34
C THR A 37 2.33 7.99 -3.53
N THR A 38 3.01 7.48 -4.55
CA THR A 38 2.35 7.02 -5.78
C THR A 38 1.71 5.65 -5.63
N CYS A 39 2.14 4.84 -4.66
CA CYS A 39 1.61 3.49 -4.41
C CYS A 39 0.34 3.50 -3.54
N ARG A 40 -0.39 4.62 -3.58
CA ARG A 40 -1.51 4.88 -2.70
C ARG A 40 -2.72 4.01 -3.05
N VAL A 41 -3.33 3.45 -2.02
CA VAL A 41 -4.55 2.65 -2.07
C VAL A 41 -5.50 3.11 -0.97
N THR A 42 -6.79 2.82 -1.13
CA THR A 42 -7.77 2.91 -0.04
C THR A 42 -8.27 1.52 0.29
N PHE A 43 -8.59 1.30 1.56
CA PHE A 43 -9.22 0.06 1.99
C PHE A 43 -10.74 0.24 1.97
N GLN A 44 -11.42 -0.76 1.42
CA GLN A 44 -12.87 -0.91 1.55
C GLN A 44 -13.17 -1.79 2.76
N GLU A 45 -12.41 -2.87 2.93
CA GLU A 45 -12.55 -3.84 4.02
C GLU A 45 -11.17 -4.41 4.39
N GLY A 46 -11.03 -4.90 5.63
CA GLY A 46 -9.80 -5.56 6.09
C GLY A 46 -8.58 -4.65 6.20
N GLU A 47 -8.77 -3.35 6.50
CA GLU A 47 -7.64 -2.45 6.73
C GLU A 47 -6.82 -2.90 7.95
N PRO A 48 -5.51 -3.16 7.82
CA PRO A 48 -4.69 -3.52 8.96
C PRO A 48 -4.46 -2.31 9.87
N ASP A 49 -4.60 -2.54 11.18
CA ASP A 49 -4.28 -1.53 12.19
C ASP A 49 -2.78 -1.25 12.28
N ALA A 50 -1.96 -2.23 11.88
CA ALA A 50 -0.53 -2.05 11.70
C ALA A 50 -0.23 -1.11 10.51
N MET A 51 0.66 -0.16 10.76
CA MET A 51 1.17 0.82 9.80
C MET A 51 2.66 0.97 10.07
N THR A 52 3.50 1.18 9.06
CA THR A 52 4.92 1.47 9.33
C THR A 52 5.09 2.94 9.70
N ALA A 53 6.07 3.27 10.56
CA ALA A 53 6.41 4.64 10.89
C ALA A 53 6.80 5.44 9.64
N ALA A 54 7.45 4.79 8.66
CA ALA A 54 7.79 5.41 7.38
C ALA A 54 6.55 5.75 6.53
N GLU A 55 5.54 4.87 6.53
CA GLU A 55 4.23 5.18 5.93
C GLU A 55 3.56 6.36 6.63
N PHE A 56 3.47 6.31 7.96
CA PHE A 56 2.85 7.34 8.78
C PHE A 56 3.47 8.72 8.54
N ASP A 57 4.79 8.82 8.66
CA ASP A 57 5.53 10.07 8.48
C ASP A 57 5.33 10.62 7.06
N LYS A 58 5.42 9.76 6.05
CA LYS A 58 5.29 10.21 4.67
C LYS A 58 3.88 10.68 4.30
N LEU A 59 2.86 9.96 4.78
CA LEU A 59 1.48 10.35 4.58
C LEU A 59 1.14 11.63 5.36
N SER A 60 1.66 11.79 6.58
CA SER A 60 1.50 13.00 7.38
C SER A 60 2.14 14.21 6.70
N GLU A 61 3.39 14.08 6.21
CA GLU A 61 4.10 15.13 5.46
C GLU A 61 3.32 15.59 4.22
N LYS A 62 2.61 14.67 3.55
CA LYS A 62 1.81 14.97 2.35
C LYS A 62 0.35 15.33 2.64
N GLY A 63 -0.07 15.33 3.91
CA GLY A 63 -1.46 15.56 4.29
C GLY A 63 -2.43 14.51 3.74
N LEU A 64 -1.95 13.28 3.53
CA LEU A 64 -2.72 12.13 3.02
C LEU A 64 -3.03 11.09 4.11
N LEU A 65 -2.55 11.31 5.33
CA LEU A 65 -2.81 10.44 6.47
C LEU A 65 -4.32 10.34 6.73
N GLY A 66 -4.83 9.12 6.84
CA GLY A 66 -6.27 8.84 7.00
C GLY A 66 -7.09 8.91 5.70
N GLN A 67 -6.50 9.36 4.58
CA GLN A 67 -7.17 9.37 3.27
C GLN A 67 -6.70 8.24 2.36
N ALA A 68 -5.45 7.81 2.51
CA ALA A 68 -4.86 6.73 1.74
C ALA A 68 -3.83 5.96 2.57
N ARG A 69 -3.52 4.76 2.10
CA ARG A 69 -2.48 3.88 2.61
C ARG A 69 -1.44 3.62 1.54
N LEU A 70 -0.20 3.36 1.92
CA LEU A 70 0.89 3.07 0.98
C LEU A 70 1.02 1.56 0.80
N SER A 71 0.56 1.01 -0.32
CA SER A 71 0.61 -0.45 -0.57
C SER A 71 2.01 -1.07 -0.49
N CYS A 72 3.07 -0.27 -0.67
CA CYS A 72 4.43 -0.78 -0.48
C CYS A 72 4.83 -1.01 0.98
N GLN A 73 4.11 -0.45 1.94
CA GLN A 73 4.39 -0.55 3.39
C GLN A 73 3.38 -1.45 4.11
N ILE A 74 2.62 -2.24 3.35
CA ILE A 74 1.55 -3.08 3.88
C ILE A 74 1.83 -4.53 3.50
N GLU A 75 1.65 -5.41 4.48
CA GLU A 75 1.65 -6.85 4.27
C GLU A 75 0.23 -7.33 3.99
N CYS A 76 0.09 -8.27 3.06
CA CYS A 76 -1.16 -8.91 2.73
C CYS A 76 -1.65 -9.73 3.93
N ALA A 77 -2.91 -9.49 4.32
CA ALA A 77 -3.65 -10.23 5.32
C ALA A 77 -4.97 -10.73 4.72
N PRO A 78 -5.59 -11.77 5.28
CA PRO A 78 -6.86 -12.28 4.79
C PRO A 78 -7.98 -11.22 4.91
N GLY A 79 -8.89 -11.20 3.93
CA GLY A 79 -10.07 -10.32 3.95
C GLY A 79 -9.79 -8.86 3.56
N MET A 80 -8.65 -8.57 2.93
CA MET A 80 -8.34 -7.24 2.42
C MET A 80 -9.08 -6.96 1.11
N SER A 81 -9.85 -5.87 1.08
CA SER A 81 -10.38 -5.28 -0.14
C SER A 81 -9.83 -3.88 -0.32
N VAL A 82 -9.11 -3.64 -1.42
CA VAL A 82 -8.41 -2.37 -1.67
C VAL A 82 -8.73 -1.79 -3.04
N THR A 83 -8.72 -0.46 -3.12
CA THR A 83 -8.85 0.29 -4.37
C THR A 83 -7.55 1.04 -4.67
N PRO A 84 -6.88 0.75 -5.80
CA PRO A 84 -5.74 1.53 -6.30
C PRO A 84 -6.14 2.97 -6.61
N LEU A 85 -5.48 3.94 -5.99
CA LEU A 85 -5.76 5.36 -6.23
C LEU A 85 -4.83 6.00 -7.27
N GLN A 86 -3.73 5.33 -7.64
CA GLN A 86 -2.83 5.85 -8.66
C GLN A 86 -2.10 4.74 -9.41
N THR A 87 -2.48 4.56 -10.67
CA THR A 87 -1.90 3.59 -11.59
C THR A 87 -1.20 4.28 -12.75
N GLU A 88 -0.37 3.55 -13.51
CA GLU A 88 0.25 4.06 -14.74
C GLU A 88 -0.81 4.57 -15.71
N ALA A 89 -1.85 3.76 -15.97
CA ALA A 89 -2.94 4.09 -16.87
C ALA A 89 -3.69 5.38 -16.46
N SER A 90 -3.85 5.63 -15.16
CA SER A 90 -4.57 6.81 -14.66
C SER A 90 -3.71 8.09 -14.62
N SER A 91 -2.39 7.96 -14.58
CA SER A 91 -1.50 9.10 -14.30
C SER A 91 -0.53 9.45 -15.42
N GLY A 92 -0.32 8.54 -16.38
CA GLY A 92 0.68 8.69 -17.44
C GLY A 92 2.12 8.65 -16.93
N LEU A 93 2.34 8.21 -15.68
CA LEU A 93 3.67 8.03 -15.10
C LEU A 93 4.13 6.59 -15.24
N GLU A 94 5.44 6.40 -15.23
CA GLU A 94 6.06 5.06 -15.25
C GLU A 94 6.33 4.56 -13.82
N ARG A 95 6.25 3.24 -13.67
CA ARG A 95 6.73 2.50 -12.49
C ARG A 95 8.22 2.75 -12.23
N GLY A 96 8.60 2.64 -10.96
CA GLY A 96 9.99 2.80 -10.54
C GLY A 96 10.76 1.48 -10.61
N LYS A 97 11.81 1.36 -9.78
CA LYS A 97 12.45 0.06 -9.51
C LYS A 97 11.41 -0.90 -8.91
N ALA A 98 11.46 -2.17 -9.26
CA ALA A 98 10.62 -3.18 -8.60
C ALA A 98 10.80 -3.16 -7.07
N PRO A 99 9.71 -3.16 -6.28
CA PRO A 99 9.80 -3.23 -4.82
C PRO A 99 10.52 -4.51 -4.37
N ALA A 100 11.34 -4.41 -3.33
CA ALA A 100 11.96 -5.56 -2.69
C ALA A 100 10.91 -6.56 -2.15
N GLU A 101 11.32 -7.81 -1.90
CA GLU A 101 10.47 -8.83 -1.31
C GLU A 101 9.97 -8.44 0.09
N GLN A 102 10.86 -7.87 0.91
CA GLN A 102 10.55 -7.39 2.25
C GLN A 102 10.27 -5.89 2.24
N ILE A 103 9.56 -5.41 3.27
CA ILE A 103 9.34 -3.98 3.45
C ILE A 103 10.69 -3.29 3.70
N GLU A 104 10.95 -2.27 2.88
CA GLU A 104 12.11 -1.39 3.01
C GLU A 104 11.64 0.05 3.22
N PRO A 105 12.34 0.87 4.02
CA PRO A 105 13.38 0.46 4.99
C PRO A 105 12.81 -0.51 6.05
N GLU A 106 13.68 -1.05 6.91
CA GLU A 106 13.26 -1.99 7.97
C GLU A 106 12.01 -1.43 8.71
N PRO A 107 10.89 -2.19 8.71
CA PRO A 107 9.62 -1.64 9.16
C PRO A 107 9.62 -1.47 10.67
N VAL A 108 9.55 -0.22 11.11
CA VAL A 108 9.17 0.12 12.48
C VAL A 108 7.65 0.19 12.52
N TRP A 109 7.02 -0.77 13.19
CA TRP A 109 5.56 -0.84 13.25
C TRP A 109 4.97 0.14 14.26
N THR A 110 3.86 0.76 13.87
CA THR A 110 3.02 1.64 14.68
C THR A 110 1.55 1.35 14.38
N THR A 111 0.65 1.96 15.13
CA THR A 111 -0.81 1.84 14.93
C THR A 111 -1.31 2.98 14.05
N ARG A 112 -2.15 2.67 13.06
CA ARG A 112 -2.79 3.69 12.23
C ARG A 112 -3.70 4.59 13.09
N PRO A 113 -3.80 5.88 12.77
CA PRO A 113 -4.78 6.76 13.42
C PRO A 113 -6.19 6.29 13.09
N GLY A 114 -7.05 6.16 14.11
CA GLY A 114 -8.41 5.67 13.95
C GLY A 114 -8.54 4.14 13.90
N ALA A 115 -7.47 3.38 14.16
CA ALA A 115 -7.61 2.00 14.59
C ALA A 115 -8.48 1.97 15.85
N SER A 116 -9.52 1.13 15.84
CA SER A 116 -10.35 0.93 17.02
C SER A 116 -9.49 0.27 18.10
N THR A 117 -8.94 1.07 19.00
CA THR A 117 -8.44 0.57 20.28
C THR A 117 -9.66 0.19 21.12
N GLU A 118 -10.37 -0.86 20.73
CA GLU A 118 -11.41 -1.45 21.57
C GLU A 118 -10.70 -2.37 22.58
N GLY A 119 -10.50 -1.84 23.79
CA GLY A 119 -10.49 -2.59 25.06
C GLY A 119 -9.22 -3.36 25.42
#